data_AF-A0A9E4S0H8-F1
#
_entry.id   AF-A0A9E4S0H8-F1
#
_cell.length_a   1.000
_cell.length_b   1.000
_cell.length_c   1.000
_cell.angle_alpha   90.00
_cell.angle_beta   90.00
_cell.angle_gamma   90.00
#
_symmetry.space_group_name_H-M   'P 1'
#
loop_
_entity.id
_entity.type
_entity.pdbx_description
1 polymer ?
#
loop_
_entity_poly.entity_id
_entity_poly.type
_entity_poly.pdbx_seq_one_letter_code
_entity_poly.pdbx_strand_id
1 'polypeptide(L)' 'VQSGQIDLLWRDANGWKIVDFKTDTLRSDEDLEAAVKRHRKQVERYVRSAANILGEQPIGMLCFLDSHERVELVEV' A
#
# COMPACT_ATOMS: atom_id res chain seq x y z
N VAL A 1 -12.06 19.02 -4.07
CA VAL A 1 -12.15 17.56 -4.30
C VAL A 1 -10.72 17.01 -4.34
N GLN A 2 -10.39 16.00 -3.54
CA GLN A 2 -9.07 15.36 -3.57
C GLN A 2 -9.19 14.11 -4.46
N SER A 3 -8.40 14.03 -5.53
CA SER A 3 -8.36 12.88 -6.45
C SER A 3 -7.06 12.10 -6.27
N GLY A 4 -7.05 10.83 -6.70
CA GLY A 4 -5.89 9.95 -6.66
C GLY A 4 -6.06 8.76 -7.59
N GLN A 5 -4.96 8.04 -7.83
CA GLN A 5 -4.91 6.84 -8.66
C GLN A 5 -4.43 5.68 -7.80
N ILE A 6 -5.15 4.56 -7.84
CA ILE A 6 -4.70 3.31 -7.23
C ILE A 6 -3.81 2.61 -8.25
N ASP A 7 -2.60 2.22 -7.85
CA ASP A 7 -1.64 1.55 -8.74
C ASP A 7 -2.12 0.15 -9.12
N LEU A 8 -2.56 -0.64 -8.13
CA LEU A 8 -3.07 -2.00 -8.35
C LEU A 8 -4.23 -2.32 -7.39
N LEU A 9 -5.34 -2.80 -7.97
CA LEU A 9 -6.49 -3.36 -7.26
C LEU A 9 -6.79 -4.74 -7.87
N TRP A 10 -6.86 -5.78 -7.04
CA TRP A 10 -7.29 -7.11 -7.48
C TRP A 10 -8.12 -7.83 -6.40
N ARG A 11 -8.75 -8.93 -6.81
CA ARG A 11 -9.51 -9.81 -5.92
C ARG A 11 -9.02 -11.24 -6.07
N ASP A 12 -8.90 -11.93 -4.96
CA ASP A 12 -8.73 -13.39 -4.92
C ASP A 12 -9.72 -14.00 -3.92
N ALA A 13 -9.53 -15.27 -3.55
CA ALA A 13 -10.40 -15.99 -2.62
C ALA A 13 -10.46 -15.35 -1.21
N ASN A 14 -9.48 -14.53 -0.83
CA ASN A 14 -9.40 -13.85 0.46
C ASN A 14 -9.90 -12.40 0.39
N GLY A 15 -10.53 -11.98 -0.71
CA GLY A 15 -11.13 -10.65 -0.85
C GLY A 15 -10.28 -9.66 -1.64
N TRP A 16 -10.67 -8.39 -1.55
CA TRP A 16 -10.04 -7.29 -2.30
C TRP A 16 -8.70 -6.87 -1.70
N LYS A 17 -7.77 -6.50 -2.57
CA LYS A 17 -6.42 -6.08 -2.22
C LYS A 17 -6.01 -4.84 -3.01
N ILE A 18 -5.39 -3.88 -2.33
CA ILE A 18 -4.81 -2.67 -2.91
C ILE A 18 -3.31 -2.69 -2.63
N VAL A 19 -2.51 -2.48 -3.67
CA VAL A 19 -1.06 -2.26 -3.55
C VAL A 19 -0.72 -0.90 -4.10
N ASP A 20 0.16 -0.20 -3.38
CA ASP A 20 0.79 1.05 -3.81
C ASP A 20 2.32 0.82 -3.84
N PHE A 21 2.94 1.11 -4.99
CA PHE A 21 4.35 0.80 -5.23
C PHE A 21 5.25 1.98 -4.88
N LYS A 22 6.37 1.69 -4.22
CA LYS A 22 7.35 2.67 -3.76
C LYS A 22 8.74 2.34 -4.25
N THR A 23 9.42 3.35 -4.80
CA THR A 23 10.81 3.28 -5.28
C THR A 23 11.80 3.79 -4.24
N ASP A 24 11.38 3.85 -2.96
CA ASP A 24 12.26 4.24 -1.88
C ASP A 24 13.42 3.25 -1.74
N THR A 25 14.62 3.78 -1.61
CA THR A 25 15.85 3.04 -1.29
C THR A 25 15.96 2.95 0.22
N LEU A 26 15.74 1.76 0.78
CA LEU A 26 15.73 1.49 2.22
C LEU A 26 16.91 0.57 2.55
N ARG A 27 17.73 0.95 3.53
CA ARG A 27 18.97 0.23 3.86
C ARG A 27 19.06 -0.21 5.32
N SER A 28 18.06 0.10 6.13
CA SER A 28 17.86 -0.45 7.47
C SER A 28 16.38 -0.66 7.78
N ASP A 29 16.11 -1.41 8.86
CA ASP A 29 14.77 -1.61 9.37
C ASP A 29 14.13 -0.28 9.81
N GLU A 30 14.92 0.68 10.33
CA GLU A 30 14.42 2.01 10.68
C GLU A 30 13.98 2.82 9.44
N ASP A 31 14.70 2.70 8.31
CA ASP A 31 14.28 3.31 7.04
C ASP A 31 12.93 2.75 6.59
N LEU A 32 12.77 1.43 6.67
CA LEU A 32 11.52 0.75 6.32
C LEU A 32 10.37 1.22 7.22
N GLU A 33 10.56 1.22 8.53
CA GLU A 33 9.53 1.71 9.46
C GLU A 33 9.13 3.16 9.17
N ALA A 34 10.10 4.03 8.90
CA ALA A 34 9.85 5.43 8.57
C ALA A 34 9.09 5.56 7.24
N ALA A 35 9.46 4.77 6.24
CA ALA A 35 8.80 4.75 4.95
C ALA A 35 7.36 4.24 5.05
N VAL A 36 7.11 3.18 5.81
CA VAL A 36 5.76 2.67 6.10
C VAL A 36 4.93 3.76 6.78
N LYS A 37 5.44 4.42 7.83
CA LYS A 37 4.73 5.51 8.53
C LYS A 37 4.39 6.66 7.60
N ARG A 38 5.31 7.06 6.71
CA ARG A 38 5.12 8.15 5.74
C ARG A 38 4.03 7.83 4.72
N HIS A 39 3.99 6.59 4.21
CA HIS A 39 3.12 6.21 3.09
C HIS A 39 1.78 5.60 3.52
N ARG A 40 1.66 5.11 4.76
CA ARG A 40 0.44 4.51 5.33
C ARG A 40 -0.83 5.34 5.08
N LYS A 41 -0.78 6.65 5.33
CA LYS A 41 -1.95 7.54 5.17
C LYS A 41 -2.50 7.57 3.74
N GLN A 42 -1.66 7.35 2.73
CA GLN A 42 -2.07 7.30 1.33
C GLN A 42 -2.89 6.03 1.06
N VAL A 43 -2.38 4.87 1.47
CA VAL A 43 -3.07 3.58 1.29
C VAL A 43 -4.36 3.53 2.10
N GLU A 44 -4.37 4.00 3.35
CA GLU A 44 -5.58 4.09 4.17
C GLU A 44 -6.69 4.94 3.51
N ARG A 45 -6.31 5.99 2.77
CA ARG A 45 -7.26 6.79 1.99
C ARG A 45 -7.84 5.97 0.84
N TYR A 46 -7.01 5.24 0.09
CA TYR A 46 -7.47 4.37 -0.99
C TYR A 46 -8.39 3.27 -0.49
N VAL A 47 -8.03 2.61 0.62
CA VAL A 47 -8.86 1.58 1.27
C VAL A 47 -10.23 2.14 1.63
N ARG A 48 -10.31 3.31 2.30
CA ARG A 48 -11.61 3.94 2.61
C ARG A 48 -12.42 4.28 1.37
N SER A 49 -11.80 4.88 0.36
CA SER A 49 -12.50 5.26 -0.87
C SER A 49 -13.01 4.04 -1.63
N ALA A 50 -12.19 2.99 -1.73
CA ALA A 50 -12.54 1.76 -2.40
C ALA A 50 -13.61 0.96 -1.65
N ALA A 51 -13.56 0.92 -0.32
CA ALA A 51 -14.58 0.24 0.50
C ALA A 51 -16.00 0.77 0.22
N ASN A 52 -16.15 2.09 0.06
CA ASN A 52 -17.43 2.71 -0.28
C ASN A 52 -17.95 2.32 -1.67
N ILE A 53 -17.06 1.97 -2.61
CA ILE A 53 -17.41 1.61 -3.99
C ILE A 53 -17.64 0.10 -4.12
N LEU A 54 -16.81 -0.69 -3.44
CA LEU A 54 -16.79 -2.15 -3.55
C LEU A 54 -17.78 -2.84 -2.58
N GLY A 55 -18.19 -2.14 -1.51
CA GLY A 55 -19.03 -2.71 -0.45
C GLY A 55 -18.31 -3.71 0.47
N GLU A 56 -16.99 -3.85 0.31
CA GLU A 56 -16.10 -4.75 1.06
C GLU A 56 -14.80 -3.99 1.36
N GLN A 57 -14.22 -4.19 2.55
CA GLN A 57 -12.98 -3.53 2.97
C GLN A 57 -11.76 -4.21 2.31
N PRO A 58 -11.01 -3.55 1.42
CA PRO A 58 -9.80 -4.14 0.86
C PRO A 58 -8.66 -4.16 1.87
N ILE A 59 -7.75 -5.13 1.74
CA ILE A 59 -6.47 -5.14 2.44
C ILE A 59 -5.52 -4.17 1.72
N GLY A 60 -4.97 -3.21 2.46
CA GLY A 60 -4.01 -2.23 1.95
C GLY A 60 -2.57 -2.69 2.13
N MET A 61 -1.75 -2.55 1.11
CA MET A 61 -0.34 -2.93 1.14
C MET A 61 0.56 -1.88 0.48
N LEU A 62 1.77 -1.75 1.02
CA LEU A 62 2.88 -1.02 0.42
C LEU A 62 3.88 -2.02 -0.15
N CYS A 63 4.25 -1.85 -1.42
CA CYS A 63 5.29 -2.65 -2.07
C CYS A 63 6.52 -1.79 -2.28
N PHE A 64 7.55 -2.00 -1.47
CA PHE A 64 8.85 -1.34 -1.62
C PHE A 64 9.71 -2.14 -2.59
N LEU A 65 10.16 -1.48 -3.66
CA LEU A 65 10.93 -2.15 -4.71
C LEU A 65 12.43 -2.26 -4.39
N ASP A 66 12.91 -1.49 -3.41
CA ASP A 66 14.32 -1.43 -3.01
C ASP A 66 14.49 -1.38 -1.48
N SER A 67 14.01 -2.41 -0.79
CA SER A 67 14.30 -2.66 0.63
C SER A 67 15.41 -3.68 0.76
N HIS A 68 16.58 -3.27 1.24
CA HIS A 68 17.77 -4.14 1.31
C HIS A 68 18.08 -4.87 -0.02
N GLU A 69 17.97 -4.14 -1.14
CA GLU A 69 18.15 -4.67 -2.51
C GLU A 69 17.14 -5.76 -2.89
N ARG A 70 15.96 -5.76 -2.24
CA ARG A 70 14.88 -6.72 -2.43
C ARG A 70 13.53 -6.00 -2.53
N VAL A 71 12.56 -6.74 -3.04
CA VAL A 71 11.15 -6.34 -2.97
C VAL A 71 10.60 -6.75 -1.60
N GLU A 72 9.93 -5.83 -0.94
CA GLU A 72 9.28 -6.06 0.35
C GLU A 72 7.84 -5.56 0.34
N LEU A 73 6.93 -6.40 0.83
CA LEU A 73 5.50 -6.13 0.89
C LEU A 73 5.06 -5.99 2.35
N VAL A 74 4.44 -4.86 2.69
CA VAL A 74 3.98 -4.55 4.05
C VAL A 74 2.49 -4.26 4.02
N GLU A 75 1.70 -5.01 4.79
CA GLU A 75 0.29 -4.71 5.04
C GLU A 75 0.16 -3.50 5.99
N VAL A 76 -0.78 -2.60 5.72
CA VAL A 76 -0.94 -1.33 6.45
C VAL A 76 -2.32 -1.10 7.02
#